data_AF-A0A2V7CLC3-F1
#
_entry.id   AF-A0A2V7CLC3-F1
#
_cell.length_a   1.000
_cell.length_b   1.000
_cell.length_c   1.000
_cell.angle_alpha   90.00
_cell.angle_beta   90.00
_cell.angle_gamma   90.00
#
_symmetry.space_group_name_H-M   'P 1'
#
loop_
_entity.id
_entity.type
_entity.pdbx_description
1 polymer ?
#
loop_
_entity_poly.entity_id
_entity_poly.type
_entity_poly.pdbx_seq_one_letter_code
_entity_poly.pdbx_strand_id
1 'polypeptide(L)'
;MEFYNEGRGIFARYDIEAPLPAAAARLGLNAALSEYPSPPKRGRPSLFERAERIGGQDASGWVLHRIVRASAPGSPNAVAPHAT
;
A
#
# COMPACT_ATOMS: atom_id res chain seq x y z
N MET A 1 11.80 -25.48 10.06
CA MET A 1 10.53 -24.69 10.13
C MET A 1 10.43 -23.81 8.89
N GLU A 2 9.24 -23.64 8.32
CA GLU A 2 9.06 -23.02 7.00
C GLU A 2 8.08 -21.84 7.09
N PHE A 3 8.41 -20.75 6.42
CA PHE A 3 7.62 -19.52 6.37
C PHE A 3 7.41 -19.12 4.91
N TYR A 4 6.16 -18.79 4.57
CA TYR A 4 5.80 -18.33 3.25
C TYR A 4 5.06 -16.99 3.33
N ASN A 5 5.43 -16.04 2.47
CA ASN A 5 4.79 -14.74 2.34
C ASN A 5 4.17 -14.63 0.94
N GLU A 6 2.86 -14.81 0.85
CA GLU A 6 2.11 -14.75 -0.42
C GLU A 6 2.20 -13.38 -1.10
N GLY A 7 2.07 -12.30 -0.33
CA GLY A 7 2.09 -10.94 -0.86
C GLY A 7 3.43 -10.55 -1.50
N ARG A 8 4.50 -11.28 -1.20
CA ARG A 8 5.85 -11.07 -1.75
C ARG A 8 6.37 -12.27 -2.54
N GLY A 9 5.66 -13.41 -2.56
CA GLY A 9 6.13 -14.66 -3.16
C GLY A 9 7.42 -15.20 -2.54
N ILE A 10 7.66 -14.98 -1.24
CA ILE A 10 8.92 -15.37 -0.56
C ILE A 10 8.69 -16.64 0.25
N PHE A 11 9.56 -17.63 0.06
CA PHE A 11 9.62 -18.84 0.87
C PHE A 11 10.96 -18.92 1.62
N ALA A 12 10.92 -19.12 2.93
CA ALA A 12 12.10 -19.17 3.79
C ALA A 12 12.05 -20.38 4.72
N ARG A 13 13.19 -21.05 4.89
CA ARG A 13 13.34 -22.24 5.75
C ARG A 13 14.41 -22.00 6.80
N TYR A 14 14.06 -22.26 8.06
CA TYR A 14 14.95 -22.09 9.21
C TYR A 14 15.03 -23.36 10.05
N ASP A 15 16.24 -23.75 10.41
CA ASP A 15 16.49 -24.76 11.42
C ASP A 15 16.66 -24.06 12.76
N ILE A 16 15.68 -24.25 13.65
CA ILE A 16 15.60 -23.57 14.94
C ILE A 16 15.56 -24.64 16.03
N GLU A 17 16.56 -24.62 16.90
CA GLU A 17 16.57 -25.44 18.11
C GLU A 17 15.93 -24.64 19.25
N ALA A 18 14.86 -25.17 19.83
CA ALA A 18 14.21 -24.55 20.99
C ALA A 18 13.58 -25.60 21.90
N PRO A 19 13.50 -25.34 23.23
CA PRO A 19 12.91 -26.28 24.18
C PRO A 19 11.41 -26.53 24.00
N LEU A 20 10.70 -25.59 23.35
CA LEU A 20 9.26 -25.65 23.13
C LEU A 20 8.90 -25.28 21.68
N PRO A 21 7.90 -25.94 21.07
CA PRO A 21 7.46 -25.61 19.72
C PRO A 21 7.02 -24.14 19.55
N ALA A 22 6.34 -23.57 20.55
CA ALA A 22 5.92 -22.17 20.53
C ALA A 22 7.11 -21.19 20.57
N ALA A 23 8.20 -21.57 21.25
CA ALA A 23 9.43 -20.79 21.26
C ALA A 23 10.14 -20.88 19.91
N ALA A 24 10.21 -22.08 19.30
CA ALA A 24 10.75 -22.27 17.95
C ALA A 24 10.01 -21.43 16.91
N ALA A 25 8.68 -21.39 16.97
CA ALA A 25 7.85 -20.58 16.08
C ALA A 25 8.15 -19.08 16.20
N ARG A 26 8.25 -18.56 17.44
CA ARG A 26 8.59 -17.15 17.68
C ARG A 26 9.99 -16.80 17.19
N LEU A 27 10.97 -17.66 17.46
CA LEU A 27 12.35 -17.46 17.02
C LEU A 27 12.47 -17.50 15.50
N GLY A 28 11.83 -18.48 14.84
CA GLY A 28 11.80 -18.58 13.38
C GLY A 28 11.10 -17.39 12.72
N LEU A 29 9.99 -16.91 13.29
CA LEU A 29 9.29 -15.72 12.79
C LEU A 29 10.16 -14.47 12.90
N ASN A 30 10.84 -14.29 14.02
CA ASN A 30 11.75 -13.15 14.20
C ASN A 30 12.93 -13.21 13.22
N ALA A 31 13.50 -14.39 12.98
CA ALA A 31 14.53 -14.59 11.96
C ALA A 31 14.02 -14.19 10.57
N ALA A 32 12.83 -14.68 10.18
CA ALA A 32 12.19 -14.34 8.92
C ALA A 32 11.94 -12.83 8.75
N LEU A 33 11.47 -12.15 9.80
CA LEU A 33 11.24 -10.70 9.76
C LEU A 33 12.53 -9.87 9.76
N SER A 34 13.62 -10.39 10.32
CA SER A 34 14.92 -9.73 10.29
C SER A 34 15.59 -9.81 8.91
N GLU A 35 15.46 -10.96 8.24
CA GLU A 35 16.01 -11.19 6.90
C GLU A 35 15.14 -10.52 5.82
N TYR A 36 13.82 -10.54 6.02
CA TYR A 36 12.85 -9.95 5.10
C TYR A 36 12.04 -8.87 5.81
N PRO A 37 12.65 -7.71 6.13
CA PRO A 37 11.92 -6.62 6.76
C PRO A 37 10.72 -6.22 5.88
N SER A 38 9.61 -5.91 6.52
CA SER A 38 8.44 -5.38 5.81
C SER A 38 8.85 -4.07 5.15
N PRO A 39 8.51 -3.85 3.86
CA PRO A 39 8.70 -2.54 3.26
C PRO A 39 7.97 -1.50 4.12
N PRO A 40 8.51 -0.28 4.26
CA PRO A 40 7.85 0.77 5.02
C PRO A 40 6.42 0.85 4.50
N LYS A 41 5.43 0.82 5.42
CA LYS A 41 4.02 0.98 5.05
C LYS A 41 3.96 2.22 4.18
N ARG A 42 3.71 2.04 2.87
CA ARG A 42 3.33 3.15 1.99
C ARG A 42 2.24 3.87 2.78
N GLY A 43 2.43 5.15 3.05
CA GLY A 43 1.50 5.94 3.86
C GLY A 43 0.07 5.78 3.34
N ARG A 44 -0.92 6.29 4.09
CA ARG A 44 -2.30 6.28 3.60
C ARG A 44 -2.28 6.78 2.15
N PRO A 45 -2.74 5.96 1.17
CA PRO A 45 -2.64 6.34 -0.23
C PRO A 45 -3.31 7.69 -0.39
N SER A 46 -2.63 8.60 -1.06
CA SER A 46 -3.15 9.92 -1.39
C SER A 46 -4.50 9.78 -2.10
N LEU A 47 -5.32 10.83 -2.08
CA LEU A 47 -6.61 10.82 -2.79
C LEU A 47 -6.42 10.46 -4.28
N PHE A 48 -5.29 10.85 -4.87
CA PHE A 48 -4.92 10.51 -6.24
C PHE A 48 -4.68 9.00 -6.43
N GLU A 49 -3.81 8.40 -5.62
CA GLU A 49 -3.53 6.95 -5.69
C GLU A 49 -4.76 6.10 -5.36
N ARG A 50 -5.66 6.60 -4.51
CA ARG A 50 -6.95 5.96 -4.25
C ARG A 50 -7.85 6.01 -5.47
N ALA A 51 -7.98 7.18 -6.09
CA ALA A 51 -8.77 7.35 -7.31
C ALA A 51 -8.26 6.48 -8.46
N GLU A 52 -6.94 6.39 -8.67
CA GLU A 52 -6.35 5.51 -9.69
C GLU A 52 -6.67 4.03 -9.42
N ARG A 53 -6.57 3.59 -8.16
CA ARG A 53 -6.83 2.19 -7.80
C ARG A 53 -8.28 1.78 -8.01
N ILE A 54 -9.23 2.70 -7.82
CA ILE A 54 -10.66 2.43 -7.99
C ILE A 54 -11.16 2.84 -9.38
N GLY A 55 -10.27 3.26 -10.30
CA GLY A 55 -10.66 3.75 -11.63
C GLY A 55 -11.58 4.98 -11.58
N GLY A 56 -11.51 5.77 -10.51
CA GLY A 56 -12.41 6.89 -10.24
C GLY A 56 -13.82 6.48 -9.80
N GLN A 57 -14.13 5.20 -9.62
CA GLN A 57 -15.42 4.70 -9.15
C GLN A 57 -15.36 4.27 -7.69
N ASP A 58 -16.07 4.96 -6.82
CA ASP A 58 -16.29 4.47 -5.46
C ASP A 58 -17.60 3.66 -5.35
N ALA A 59 -17.75 2.92 -4.24
CA ALA A 59 -18.93 2.10 -3.97
C ALA A 59 -20.22 2.91 -3.78
N SER A 60 -20.16 4.24 -3.75
CA SER A 60 -21.32 5.12 -3.71
C SER A 60 -21.80 5.56 -5.10
N GLY A 61 -21.16 5.08 -6.17
CA GLY A 61 -21.56 5.34 -7.56
C GLY A 61 -21.10 6.70 -8.10
N TRP A 62 -20.29 7.44 -7.34
CA TRP A 62 -19.70 8.68 -7.83
C TRP A 62 -18.47 8.40 -8.69
N VAL A 63 -18.39 9.11 -9.83
CA VAL A 63 -17.25 9.02 -10.76
C VAL A 63 -16.40 10.28 -10.63
N LEU A 64 -15.15 10.12 -10.19
CA LEU A 64 -14.20 11.21 -10.08
C LEU A 64 -13.56 11.52 -11.44
N HIS A 65 -13.97 12.63 -12.06
CA HIS A 65 -13.55 12.98 -13.43
C HIS A 65 -12.13 13.57 -13.54
N ARG A 66 -11.61 14.26 -12.51
CA ARG A 66 -10.21 14.74 -12.44
C ARG A 66 -9.81 15.13 -11.03
N ILE A 67 -8.59 14.79 -10.63
CA ILE A 67 -7.90 15.40 -9.49
C ILE A 67 -6.75 16.23 -10.05
N VAL A 68 -6.82 17.55 -9.91
CA VAL A 68 -5.72 18.44 -10.30
C VAL A 68 -4.87 18.70 -9.06
N ARG A 69 -3.57 18.43 -9.16
CA ARG A 69 -2.62 18.90 -8.14
C ARG A 69 -2.57 20.41 -8.23
N ALA A 70 -3.05 21.11 -7.20
CA ALA A 70 -2.87 22.55 -7.10
C ALA A 70 -1.36 22.83 -7.07
N SER A 71 -0.81 23.25 -8.21
CA SER A 71 0.43 24.02 -8.19
C SER A 71 0.09 25.37 -7.57
N ALA A 72 1.00 25.91 -6.76
CA ALA A 72 0.85 27.14 -5.98
C ALA A 72 0.07 28.27 -6.71
N PRO A 73 -0.67 29.13 -5.99
CA PRO A 73 -1.67 30.02 -6.57
C PRO A 73 -1.05 31.01 -7.57
N GLY A 74 -1.18 30.69 -8.85
CA GLY A 74 -1.02 31.62 -9.97
C GLY A 74 -2.40 32.00 -10.51
N SER A 75 -2.87 33.17 -10.08
CA SER A 75 -3.95 34.03 -10.59
C SER A 75 -5.16 33.43 -11.35
N PRO A 76 -6.40 33.69 -10.90
CA PRO A 76 -7.61 33.35 -11.66
C PRO A 76 -7.79 34.37 -12.79
N ASN A 77 -7.37 34.04 -14.01
CA ASN A 77 -7.88 34.72 -15.19
C ASN A 77 -7.85 33.83 -16.44
N ALA A 78 -8.91 33.94 -17.25
CA ALA A 78 -9.27 33.18 -18.45
C ALA A 78 -9.83 31.76 -18.20
N VAL A 79 -11.05 31.38 -18.58
CA VAL A 79 -11.87 31.82 -19.72
C VAL A 79 -13.39 31.65 -19.45
N ALA A 80 -14.17 32.48 -20.17
CA ALA A 80 -15.60 32.80 -20.10
C ALA A 80 -16.61 31.63 -20.35
N PRO A 81 -17.91 31.84 -20.07
CA PRO A 81 -18.94 30.79 -20.14
C PRO A 81 -19.40 30.54 -21.57
N HIS A 82 -19.63 29.29 -21.95
CA HIS A 82 -20.40 28.97 -23.15
C HIS A 82 -21.82 28.58 -22.74
N ALA A 83 -22.77 29.39 -23.18
CA ALA A 83 -24.17 29.01 -23.35
C ALA A 83 -24.36 28.58 -24.81
N THR A 84 -25.05 27.46 -25.04
CA THR A 84 -26.22 27.31 -25.92
C THR A 84 -26.75 25.90 -25.72
#